data_AF-A0A0M8PCX8-F1
#
_entry.id   AF-A0A0M8PCX8-F1
#
_cell.length_a   1.000
_cell.length_b   1.000
_cell.length_c   1.000
_cell.angle_alpha   90.00
_cell.angle_beta   90.00
_cell.angle_gamma   90.00
#
_symmetry.space_group_name_H-M   'P 1'
#
loop_
_entity.id
_entity.type
_entity.pdbx_description
1 polymer ?
#
loop_
_entity_poly.entity_id
_entity_poly.type
_entity_poly.pdbx_seq_one_letter_code
_entity_poly.pdbx_strand_id
1 'polypeptide(L)'
;MAVDIPELDLPGNHGLLRTAWFPLVMTDPALFSVIMLLAASHYASLQGSPGSMKIDLLGLRYEAVLSINRSLELQQPETVHDALIGAIAKMASYEAMFGSLENYYIHMQGLARLIGLRGGLTSLGLNGLLNRIVVWIDRNSAFLYASPMYFLVDTTSSIQPPPDPNPGQFLASS
;
A
#
# COMPACT_ATOMS: atom_id res chain seq x y z
N MET A 1 -5.85 3.64 -11.66
CA MET A 1 -5.69 3.63 -10.19
C MET A 1 -6.92 3.17 -9.39
N ALA A 2 -8.13 3.13 -9.94
CA ALA A 2 -9.29 2.49 -9.29
C ALA A 2 -10.05 1.61 -10.29
N VAL A 3 -9.33 0.60 -10.80
CA VAL A 3 -9.87 -0.49 -11.60
C VAL A 3 -10.26 -1.63 -10.66
N ASP A 4 -11.15 -2.50 -11.13
CA ASP A 4 -11.49 -3.72 -10.39
C ASP A 4 -10.24 -4.60 -10.28
N ILE A 5 -9.99 -5.09 -9.06
CA ILE A 5 -8.89 -6.01 -8.76
C ILE A 5 -9.53 -7.22 -8.11
N PRO A 6 -9.75 -8.33 -8.86
CA PRO A 6 -10.46 -9.50 -8.35
C PRO A 6 -9.94 -10.01 -7.00
N GLU A 7 -8.63 -9.91 -6.78
CA GLU A 7 -7.94 -10.30 -5.55
C GLU A 7 -8.32 -9.43 -4.34
N LEU A 8 -8.72 -8.17 -4.57
CA LEU A 8 -9.15 -7.23 -3.53
C LEU A 8 -10.67 -7.17 -3.39
N ASP A 9 -11.38 -7.29 -4.51
CA ASP A 9 -12.84 -7.15 -4.56
C ASP A 9 -13.55 -8.38 -3.97
N LEU A 10 -12.95 -9.58 -4.04
CA LEU A 10 -13.59 -10.86 -3.72
C LEU A 10 -14.78 -11.18 -4.65
N PRO A 11 -15.17 -12.46 -4.79
CA PRO A 11 -16.30 -12.84 -5.63
C PRO A 11 -17.59 -12.10 -5.24
N GLY A 12 -18.25 -11.48 -6.23
CA GLY A 12 -19.52 -10.79 -6.04
C GLY A 12 -19.44 -9.31 -5.65
N ASN A 13 -18.25 -8.75 -5.43
CA ASN A 13 -18.08 -7.30 -5.32
C ASN A 13 -17.28 -6.75 -6.50
N HIS A 14 -17.41 -5.44 -6.73
CA HIS A 14 -16.71 -4.72 -7.78
C HIS A 14 -16.38 -3.30 -7.30
N GLY A 15 -15.24 -2.79 -7.74
CA GLY A 15 -14.86 -1.40 -7.54
C GLY A 15 -14.65 -0.99 -6.09
N LEU A 16 -14.26 -1.89 -5.18
CA LEU A 16 -14.03 -1.55 -3.77
C LEU A 16 -12.91 -0.51 -3.62
N LEU A 17 -11.96 -0.48 -4.55
CA LEU A 17 -10.96 0.59 -4.59
C LEU A 17 -11.58 1.98 -4.80
N ARG A 18 -12.67 2.06 -5.57
CA ARG A 18 -13.39 3.31 -5.84
C ARG A 18 -14.38 3.65 -4.73
N THR A 19 -15.11 2.65 -4.22
CA THR A 19 -16.26 2.86 -3.33
C THR A 19 -15.91 2.85 -1.85
N ALA A 20 -14.78 2.23 -1.45
CA ALA A 20 -14.36 2.14 -0.05
C ALA A 20 -12.96 2.72 0.19
N TRP A 21 -11.97 2.30 -0.60
CA TRP A 21 -10.58 2.75 -0.42
C TRP A 21 -10.39 4.24 -0.75
N PHE A 22 -10.85 4.70 -1.91
CA PHE A 22 -10.67 6.09 -2.32
C PHE A 22 -11.34 7.09 -1.36
N PRO A 23 -12.57 6.87 -0.84
CA PRO A 23 -13.10 7.69 0.25
C PRO A 23 -12.19 7.76 1.48
N LEU A 24 -11.60 6.65 1.93
CA LEU A 24 -10.64 6.65 3.03
C LEU A 24 -9.41 7.51 2.71
N VAL A 25 -8.87 7.42 1.49
CA VAL A 25 -7.75 8.24 1.02
C VAL A 25 -8.04 9.73 1.19
N MET A 26 -9.28 10.16 0.91
CA MET A 26 -9.68 11.56 1.01
C MET A 26 -9.88 12.06 2.45
N THR A 27 -9.81 11.19 3.47
CA THR A 27 -10.00 11.57 4.88
C THR A 27 -8.71 11.84 5.65
N ASP A 28 -7.56 11.39 5.12
CA ASP A 28 -6.30 11.41 5.86
C ASP A 28 -5.18 12.07 5.05
N PRO A 29 -4.49 13.10 5.58
CA PRO A 29 -3.43 13.81 4.87
C PRO A 29 -2.24 12.92 4.50
N ALA A 30 -1.88 11.94 5.32
CA ALA A 30 -0.72 11.07 5.06
C ALA A 30 -1.02 10.11 3.92
N LEU A 31 -2.16 9.44 3.99
CA LEU A 31 -2.63 8.55 2.94
C LEU A 31 -2.82 9.30 1.62
N PHE A 32 -3.46 10.47 1.65
CA PHE A 32 -3.62 11.30 0.46
C PHE A 32 -2.28 11.67 -0.18
N SER A 33 -1.31 12.12 0.62
CA SER A 33 0.02 12.51 0.13
C SER A 33 0.77 11.36 -0.53
N VAL A 34 0.69 10.15 0.05
CA VAL A 34 1.29 8.94 -0.54
C VAL A 34 0.63 8.58 -1.87
N ILE A 35 -0.70 8.65 -1.95
CA ILE A 35 -1.41 8.37 -3.21
C ILE A 35 -1.07 9.40 -4.29
N MET A 36 -0.93 10.68 -3.93
CA MET A 36 -0.49 11.73 -4.86
C MET A 36 0.93 11.49 -5.36
N LEU A 37 1.85 11.09 -4.49
CA LEU A 37 3.21 10.69 -4.88
C LEU A 37 3.19 9.52 -5.86
N LEU A 38 2.42 8.47 -5.56
CA LEU A 38 2.31 7.29 -6.41
C LEU A 38 1.73 7.65 -7.79
N ALA A 39 0.69 8.49 -7.82
CA ALA A 39 0.06 9.00 -9.03
C ALA A 39 1.04 9.81 -9.89
N ALA A 40 1.75 10.76 -9.28
CA ALA A 40 2.70 11.62 -9.97
C ALA A 40 3.90 10.82 -10.51
N SER A 41 4.37 9.82 -9.76
CA SER A 41 5.50 8.97 -10.15
C SER A 41 5.13 8.02 -11.28
N HIS A 42 3.93 7.44 -11.24
CA HIS A 42 3.40 6.65 -12.35
C HIS A 42 3.24 7.52 -13.60
N TYR A 43 2.65 8.72 -13.47
CA TYR A 43 2.54 9.67 -14.58
C TYR A 43 3.92 10.01 -15.16
N ALA A 44 4.91 10.29 -14.30
CA ALA A 44 6.27 10.62 -14.73
C ALA A 44 6.97 9.45 -15.45
N SER A 45 6.71 8.20 -15.03
CA SER A 45 7.26 7.00 -15.66
C SER A 45 6.81 6.79 -17.11
N LEU A 46 5.65 7.37 -17.47
CA LEU A 46 5.11 7.33 -18.83
C LEU A 46 5.64 8.46 -19.73
N GLN A 47 6.35 9.44 -19.17
CA GLN A 47 6.86 10.57 -19.94
C GLN A 47 8.24 10.27 -20.54
N GLY A 48 8.48 10.72 -21.77
CA GLY A 48 9.77 10.57 -22.47
C GLY A 48 10.94 11.36 -21.87
N SER A 49 10.68 12.28 -20.94
CA SER A 49 11.71 13.03 -20.21
C SER A 49 11.40 13.11 -18.71
N PRO A 50 11.63 12.03 -17.94
CA PRO A 50 11.34 11.98 -16.50
C PRO A 50 12.15 12.98 -15.66
N GLY A 51 13.26 13.49 -16.22
CA GLY A 51 14.20 14.38 -15.52
C GLY A 51 13.59 15.69 -15.04
N SER A 52 12.59 16.23 -15.72
CA SER A 52 11.98 17.52 -15.38
C SER A 52 11.13 17.49 -14.11
N MET A 53 10.58 16.33 -13.76
CA MET A 53 9.69 16.18 -12.59
C MET A 53 10.42 15.66 -11.35
N LYS A 54 11.73 15.37 -11.42
CA LYS A 54 12.47 14.73 -10.32
C LYS A 54 12.43 15.53 -9.01
N ILE A 55 12.54 16.86 -9.08
CA ILE A 55 12.52 17.72 -7.90
C ILE A 55 11.13 17.72 -7.27
N ASP A 56 10.07 17.79 -8.09
CA ASP A 56 8.68 17.76 -7.61
C ASP A 56 8.36 16.41 -6.96
N LEU A 57 8.78 15.29 -7.57
CA LEU A 57 8.61 13.95 -7.00
C LEU A 57 9.36 13.80 -5.68
N LEU A 58 10.57 14.36 -5.56
CA LEU A 58 11.31 14.36 -4.30
C LEU A 58 10.58 15.16 -3.22
N GLY A 59 9.99 16.31 -3.58
CA GLY A 59 9.14 17.10 -2.70
C GLY A 59 7.90 16.34 -2.23
N LEU A 60 7.17 15.70 -3.14
CA LEU A 60 6.02 14.85 -2.80
C LEU A 60 6.41 13.68 -1.89
N ARG A 61 7.57 13.07 -2.12
CA ARG A 61 8.10 11.99 -1.28
C ARG A 61 8.40 12.47 0.13
N TYR A 62 9.04 13.64 0.24
CA TYR A 62 9.32 14.27 1.52
C TYR A 62 8.02 14.57 2.30
N GLU A 63 7.03 15.19 1.66
CA GLU A 63 5.74 15.51 2.28
C GLU A 63 4.98 14.25 2.72
N ALA A 64 4.98 13.19 1.90
CA ALA A 64 4.36 11.93 2.26
C ALA A 64 4.98 11.31 3.53
N VAL A 65 6.31 11.24 3.60
CA VAL A 65 7.03 10.71 4.77
C VAL A 65 6.82 11.60 6.00
N LEU A 66 6.90 12.92 5.83
CA LEU A 66 6.67 13.89 6.91
C LEU A 66 5.26 13.75 7.50
N SER A 67 4.27 13.60 6.63
CA SER A 67 2.86 13.45 7.02
C SER A 67 2.63 12.13 7.78
N ILE A 68 3.22 11.02 7.34
CA ILE A 68 3.21 9.74 8.07
C ILE A 68 3.82 9.92 9.46
N ASN A 69 5.02 10.50 9.55
CA ASN A 69 5.72 10.67 10.82
C ASN A 69 4.92 11.52 11.81
N ARG A 70 4.36 12.65 11.36
CA ARG A 70 3.50 13.49 12.19
C ARG A 70 2.25 12.73 12.68
N SER A 71 1.65 11.93 11.82
CA SER A 71 0.46 11.14 12.19
C SER A 71 0.80 10.05 13.22
N LEU A 72 1.98 9.44 13.12
CA LEU A 72 2.48 8.47 14.10
C LEU A 72 2.75 9.11 15.48
N GLU A 73 3.32 10.32 15.53
CA GLU A 73 3.59 11.03 16.78
C GLU A 73 2.33 11.34 17.59
N LEU A 74 1.18 11.47 16.92
CA LEU A 74 -0.10 11.81 17.53
C LEU A 74 -0.89 10.58 18.02
N GLN A 75 -0.42 9.36 17.76
CA GLN A 75 -1.20 8.14 17.95
C GLN A 75 -0.48 7.13 18.83
N GLN A 76 -1.27 6.41 19.63
CA GLN A 76 -0.77 5.23 20.34
C GLN A 76 -0.78 4.04 19.38
N PRO A 77 0.27 3.19 19.35
CA PRO A 77 0.41 2.11 18.39
C PRO A 77 -0.80 1.17 18.28
N GLU A 78 -1.47 0.89 19.40
CA GLU A 78 -2.62 -0.01 19.51
C GLU A 78 -3.90 0.60 18.91
N THR A 79 -3.91 1.92 18.69
CA THR A 79 -5.09 2.68 18.23
C THR A 79 -4.87 3.35 16.87
N VAL A 80 -3.76 3.04 16.19
CA VAL A 80 -3.42 3.67 14.90
C VAL A 80 -4.51 3.42 13.87
N HIS A 81 -5.15 4.46 13.34
CA HIS A 81 -6.29 4.30 12.44
C HIS A 81 -5.92 3.66 11.08
N ASP A 82 -6.93 3.12 10.41
CA ASP A 82 -6.79 2.39 9.13
C ASP A 82 -6.14 3.23 8.03
N ALA A 83 -6.42 4.53 7.97
CA ALA A 83 -5.83 5.38 6.94
C ALA A 83 -4.29 5.48 7.06
N LEU A 84 -3.73 5.54 8.27
CA LEU A 84 -2.29 5.61 8.48
C LEU A 84 -1.62 4.26 8.16
N ILE A 85 -2.26 3.14 8.52
CA ILE A 85 -1.81 1.81 8.10
C ILE A 85 -1.80 1.72 6.57
N GLY A 86 -2.86 2.20 5.93
CA GLY A 86 -2.96 2.30 4.48
C GLY A 86 -1.87 3.16 3.86
N ALA A 87 -1.52 4.29 4.50
CA ALA A 87 -0.49 5.20 4.03
C ALA A 87 0.88 4.53 4.03
N ILE A 88 1.24 3.85 5.14
CA ILE A 88 2.51 3.14 5.27
C ILE A 88 2.58 1.96 4.28
N ALA A 89 1.48 1.21 4.11
CA ALA A 89 1.41 0.13 3.13
C ALA A 89 1.62 0.65 1.70
N LYS A 90 0.96 1.75 1.32
CA LYS A 90 1.16 2.35 -0.01
C LYS A 90 2.52 3.03 -0.16
N MET A 91 3.13 3.51 0.92
CA MET A 91 4.49 4.04 0.88
C MET A 91 5.49 2.91 0.60
N ALA A 92 5.33 1.73 1.23
CA ALA A 92 6.10 0.54 0.88
C ALA A 92 5.91 0.18 -0.60
N SER A 93 4.66 0.14 -1.09
CA SER A 93 4.36 -0.09 -2.51
C SER A 93 5.04 0.92 -3.43
N TYR A 94 5.10 2.20 -3.06
CA TYR A 94 5.81 3.22 -3.81
C TYR A 94 7.32 2.91 -3.88
N GLU A 95 7.95 2.57 -2.77
CA GLU A 95 9.38 2.24 -2.73
C GLU A 95 9.71 1.00 -3.57
N ALA A 96 8.81 0.00 -3.57
CA ALA A 96 8.90 -1.19 -4.40
C ALA A 96 8.71 -0.91 -5.92
N MET A 97 8.11 0.21 -6.31
CA MET A 97 7.86 0.52 -7.71
C MET A 97 8.87 1.53 -8.27
N PHE A 98 9.18 2.56 -7.50
CA PHE A 98 9.91 3.75 -7.97
C PHE A 98 11.10 4.13 -7.08
N GLY A 99 11.20 3.55 -5.89
CA GLY A 99 12.17 3.92 -4.87
C GLY A 99 13.29 2.90 -4.72
N SER A 100 13.61 2.55 -3.46
CA SER A 100 14.62 1.54 -3.17
C SER A 100 14.08 0.39 -2.32
N LEU A 101 14.64 -0.80 -2.57
CA LEU A 101 14.31 -2.00 -1.81
C LEU A 101 14.64 -1.86 -0.32
N GLU A 102 15.68 -1.10 0.03
CA GLU A 102 16.01 -0.77 1.42
C GLU A 102 14.87 0.00 2.11
N ASN A 103 14.35 1.05 1.47
CA ASN A 103 13.25 1.84 2.02
C ASN A 103 11.95 1.04 2.06
N TYR A 104 11.71 0.18 1.06
CA TYR A 104 10.60 -0.78 1.10
C TYR A 104 10.64 -1.63 2.38
N TYR A 105 11.81 -2.21 2.72
CA TYR A 105 11.94 -3.01 3.93
C TYR A 105 11.72 -2.21 5.21
N ILE A 106 12.18 -0.95 5.26
CA ILE A 106 11.93 -0.06 6.40
C ILE A 106 10.42 0.12 6.62
N HIS A 107 9.67 0.45 5.55
CA HIS A 107 8.23 0.63 5.65
C HIS A 107 7.50 -0.67 5.99
N MET A 108 7.89 -1.80 5.40
CA MET A 108 7.25 -3.10 5.68
C MET A 108 7.52 -3.59 7.11
N GLN A 109 8.73 -3.41 7.64
CA GLN A 109 9.03 -3.73 9.04
C GLN A 109 8.18 -2.88 10.00
N GLY A 110 8.08 -1.57 9.75
CA GLY A 110 7.22 -0.67 10.51
C GLY A 110 5.75 -1.06 10.43
N LEU A 111 5.26 -1.37 9.22
CA LEU A 111 3.90 -1.81 8.97
C LEU A 111 3.56 -3.09 9.73
N ALA A 112 4.41 -4.12 9.64
CA ALA A 112 4.22 -5.40 10.33
C ALA A 112 4.15 -5.22 11.85
N ARG A 113 5.04 -4.40 12.42
CA ARG A 113 5.01 -4.05 13.84
C ARG A 113 3.72 -3.35 14.24
N LEU A 114 3.30 -2.34 13.48
CA LEU A 114 2.08 -1.58 13.76
C LEU A 114 0.82 -2.44 13.68
N ILE A 115 0.70 -3.28 12.65
CA ILE A 115 -0.43 -4.21 12.52
C ILE A 115 -0.44 -5.20 13.68
N GLY A 116 0.72 -5.71 14.10
CA GLY A 116 0.84 -6.56 15.29
C GLY A 116 0.31 -5.88 16.55
N LEU A 117 0.68 -4.62 16.79
CA LEU A 117 0.21 -3.82 17.94
C LEU A 117 -1.29 -3.48 17.85
N ARG A 118 -1.82 -3.31 16.63
CA ARG A 118 -3.27 -3.15 16.37
C ARG A 118 -4.07 -4.45 16.59
N GLY A 119 -3.42 -5.58 16.86
CA GLY A 119 -4.10 -6.87 17.07
C GLY A 119 -4.15 -7.79 15.84
N GLY A 120 -3.31 -7.55 14.84
CA GLY A 120 -3.14 -8.42 13.66
C GLY A 120 -3.95 -7.98 12.43
N LEU A 121 -3.76 -8.68 11.31
CA LEU A 121 -4.38 -8.33 10.03
C LEU A 121 -5.93 -8.33 10.06
N THR A 122 -6.52 -9.19 10.88
CA THR A 122 -7.98 -9.30 11.02
C THR A 122 -8.60 -8.13 11.78
N SER A 123 -7.81 -7.30 12.47
CA SER A 123 -8.31 -6.10 13.16
C SER A 123 -8.43 -4.88 12.24
N LEU A 124 -7.94 -4.97 11.00
CA LEU A 124 -7.99 -3.89 10.02
C LEU A 124 -9.40 -3.73 9.46
N GLY A 125 -9.85 -2.48 9.30
CA GLY A 125 -11.21 -2.19 8.85
C GLY A 125 -11.40 -2.26 7.33
N LEU A 126 -12.30 -1.41 6.83
CA LEU A 126 -12.88 -1.48 5.49
C LEU A 126 -13.44 -2.87 5.14
N ASN A 127 -14.09 -3.53 6.11
CA ASN A 127 -14.63 -4.89 5.96
C ASN A 127 -13.59 -5.88 5.39
N GLY A 128 -12.36 -5.80 5.92
CA GLY A 128 -11.23 -6.64 5.53
C GLY A 128 -10.55 -6.24 4.22
N LEU A 129 -11.00 -5.19 3.52
CA LEU A 129 -10.33 -4.71 2.31
C LEU A 129 -8.90 -4.25 2.61
N LEU A 130 -8.67 -3.57 3.73
CA LEU A 130 -7.34 -3.09 4.08
C LEU A 130 -6.34 -4.25 4.30
N ASN A 131 -6.78 -5.32 4.97
CA ASN A 131 -6.01 -6.56 5.09
C ASN A 131 -5.62 -7.09 3.69
N ARG A 132 -6.59 -7.22 2.78
CA ARG A 132 -6.32 -7.70 1.42
C ARG A 132 -5.34 -6.79 0.66
N ILE A 133 -5.45 -5.47 0.82
CA ILE A 133 -4.50 -4.51 0.22
C ILE A 133 -3.08 -4.74 0.75
N VAL A 134 -2.90 -4.90 2.07
CA VAL A 134 -1.59 -5.14 2.69
C VAL A 134 -0.97 -6.44 2.19
N VAL A 135 -1.74 -7.53 2.23
CA VAL A 135 -1.28 -8.85 1.74
C VAL A 135 -0.96 -8.82 0.25
N TRP A 136 -1.77 -8.12 -0.54
CA TRP A 136 -1.54 -7.98 -1.98
C TRP A 136 -0.25 -7.22 -2.26
N ILE A 137 0.06 -6.15 -1.52
CA ILE A 137 1.33 -5.41 -1.66
C ILE A 137 2.53 -6.29 -1.30
N ASP A 138 2.46 -6.99 -0.16
CA ASP A 138 3.52 -7.87 0.32
C ASP A 138 3.80 -9.00 -0.67
N ARG A 139 2.76 -9.70 -1.14
CA ARG A 139 2.90 -10.81 -2.09
C ARG A 139 3.52 -10.37 -3.42
N ASN A 140 3.07 -9.25 -3.98
CA ASN A 140 3.60 -8.77 -5.26
C ASN A 140 5.06 -8.31 -5.12
N SER A 141 5.39 -7.63 -4.03
CA SER A 141 6.77 -7.18 -3.76
C SER A 141 7.70 -8.36 -3.48
N ALA A 142 7.25 -9.33 -2.67
CA ALA A 142 7.98 -10.57 -2.41
C ALA A 142 8.29 -11.34 -3.69
N PHE A 143 7.32 -11.42 -4.60
CA PHE A 143 7.55 -12.02 -5.92
C PHE A 143 8.55 -11.22 -6.76
N LEU A 144 8.39 -9.90 -6.85
CA LEU A 144 9.26 -9.02 -7.65
C LEU A 144 10.73 -9.07 -7.21
N TYR A 145 10.97 -9.20 -5.90
CA TYR A 145 12.31 -9.14 -5.33
C TYR A 145 12.86 -10.49 -4.83
N ALA A 146 12.13 -11.58 -5.07
CA ALA A 146 12.43 -12.90 -4.52
C ALA A 146 12.71 -12.86 -3.00
N SER A 147 11.91 -12.09 -2.27
CA SER A 147 12.03 -11.93 -0.81
C SER A 147 10.97 -12.76 -0.08
N PRO A 148 11.16 -13.10 1.20
CA PRO A 148 10.09 -13.66 2.01
C PRO A 148 8.95 -12.66 2.18
N MET A 149 7.73 -13.17 2.38
CA MET A 149 6.56 -12.37 2.76
C MET A 149 6.63 -11.99 4.24
N TYR A 150 6.15 -10.80 4.56
CA TYR A 150 5.96 -10.33 5.95
C TYR A 150 4.69 -10.90 6.58
N PHE A 151 3.66 -11.12 5.78
CA PHE A 151 2.34 -11.56 6.21
C PHE A 151 2.03 -12.92 5.61
N LEU A 152 2.10 -13.96 6.43
CA LEU A 152 1.69 -15.29 6.03
C LEU A 152 0.15 -15.36 6.05
N VAL A 153 -0.44 -15.70 4.91
CA VAL A 153 -1.85 -16.08 4.86
C VAL A 153 -1.94 -17.50 5.40
N ASP A 154 -2.71 -17.71 6.48
CA ASP A 154 -3.02 -19.05 6.98
C ASP A 154 -3.85 -19.80 5.94
N THR A 155 -3.17 -20.58 5.09
CA THR A 155 -3.80 -21.42 4.05
C THR A 155 -4.61 -22.57 4.64
N THR A 156 -4.60 -22.75 5.96
CA THR A 156 -5.31 -23.82 6.68
C THR A 156 -6.83 -23.58 6.81
N SER A 157 -7.30 -22.35 6.56
CA SER A 157 -8.71 -21.96 6.76
C SER A 157 -9.43 -21.50 5.48
N SER A 158 -8.72 -21.38 4.35
CA SER A 158 -9.29 -20.92 3.08
C SER A 158 -9.59 -22.10 2.14
N ILE A 159 -10.83 -22.18 1.66
CA ILE A 159 -11.28 -23.18 0.67
C ILE A 159 -10.66 -22.92 -0.72
N GLN A 160 -10.14 -21.71 -0.96
CA GLN A 160 -9.44 -21.36 -2.21
C GLN A 160 -7.96 -21.01 -1.96
N PRO A 161 -7.04 -21.46 -2.84
CA PRO A 161 -5.67 -21.00 -2.80
C PRO A 161 -5.63 -19.48 -3.02
N PRO A 162 -4.75 -18.75 -2.32
CA PRO A 162 -4.69 -17.31 -2.45
C PRO A 162 -4.21 -16.96 -3.88
N PRO A 163 -4.81 -15.96 -4.55
CA PRO A 163 -4.58 -15.67 -5.97
C PRO A 163 -3.12 -15.37 -6.29
N ASP A 164 -2.61 -15.88 -7.42
CA ASP A 164 -1.21 -15.75 -7.81
C ASP A 164 -0.72 -14.28 -7.82
N PRO A 165 0.58 -14.02 -7.55
CA PRO A 165 1.13 -12.68 -7.69
C PRO A 165 0.85 -12.14 -9.10
N ASN A 166 0.50 -10.86 -9.20
CA ASN A 166 0.23 -10.19 -10.47
C ASN A 166 1.07 -8.90 -10.59
N PRO A 167 2.38 -9.03 -10.92
CA PRO A 167 3.30 -7.92 -10.95
C PRO A 167 2.96 -6.87 -12.00
N GLY A 168 2.34 -7.27 -13.13
CA GLY A 168 1.95 -6.33 -14.18
C GLY A 168 0.89 -5.34 -13.70
N GLN A 169 -0.10 -5.82 -12.95
CA GLN A 169 -1.11 -4.97 -12.32
C GLN A 169 -0.56 -4.16 -11.15
N PHE A 170 0.44 -4.70 -10.42
CA PHE A 170 1.16 -3.99 -9.36
C PHE A 170 2.00 -2.82 -9.89
N LEU A 171 2.77 -3.05 -10.95
CA LEU A 171 3.60 -2.04 -11.61
C LEU A 171 2.79 -1.08 -12.49
N ALA A 172 1.50 -1.38 -12.71
CA ALA A 172 0.62 -0.67 -13.64
C ALA A 172 1.25 -0.51 -15.04
N SER A 173 1.97 -1.55 -15.47
CA SER A 173 2.50 -1.73 -16.82
C SER A 173 1.42 -2.43 -17.66
N SER A 174 0.70 -1.67 -18.47
CA SER A 174 -0.17 -2.20 -19.54
C SER A 174 0.54 -2.10 -20.88
#